data_AF-A0A972ZMJ2-F1
#
_entry.id   AF-A0A972ZMJ2-F1
#
_cell.length_a   1.000
_cell.length_b   1.000
_cell.length_c   1.000
_cell.angle_alpha   90.00
_cell.angle_beta   90.00
_cell.angle_gamma   90.00
#
_symmetry.space_group_name_H-M   'P 1'
#
loop_
_entity.id
_entity.type
_entity.pdbx_description
1 polymer ?
#
loop_
_entity_poly.entity_id
_entity_poly.type
_entity_poly.pdbx_seq_one_letter_code
_entity_poly.pdbx_strand_id
1 'polypeptide(L)'
;MRYGLGPEVFHDMSFGVKAGSFRFLVGPSGAGKSTLLKLMYLAHRPSRGLIHMFGHDTATVARKDMPAMRRRIGVVFQDFRL
;
A
#
# COMPACT_ATOMS: atom_id res chain seq x y z
N MET A 1 -0.70 10.99 -2.20
CA MET A 1 -1.58 10.41 -1.13
C MET A 1 -1.68 11.38 0.03
N ARG A 2 -2.88 11.70 0.49
CA ARG A 2 -3.09 12.67 1.57
C ARG A 2 -4.03 12.13 2.65
N TYR A 3 -3.78 12.50 3.90
CA TYR A 3 -4.73 12.30 5.00
C TYR A 3 -5.49 13.61 5.26
N GLY A 4 -6.80 13.60 5.06
CA GLY A 4 -7.65 14.79 5.24
C GLY A 4 -7.18 15.97 4.40
N LEU A 5 -7.03 17.13 5.05
CA LEU A 5 -6.50 18.38 4.48
C LEU A 5 -4.98 18.54 4.68
N GLY A 6 -4.28 17.51 5.19
CA GLY A 6 -2.85 17.57 5.48
C GLY A 6 -1.97 17.69 4.23
N PRO A 7 -0.65 17.79 4.39
CA PRO A 7 0.27 17.76 3.25
C PRO A 7 0.18 16.41 2.52
N GLU A 8 0.59 16.41 1.25
CA GLU A 8 0.73 15.18 0.50
C GLU A 8 1.93 14.36 1.02
N VAL A 9 1.74 13.06 1.21
CA VAL A 9 2.74 12.14 1.75
C VAL A 9 3.69 11.62 0.66
N PHE A 10 3.22 11.53 -0.58
CA PHE A 10 3.99 11.01 -1.72
C PHE A 10 3.82 11.92 -2.93
N HIS A 11 4.93 12.28 -3.57
CA HIS A 11 4.97 13.03 -4.82
C HIS A 11 5.55 12.13 -5.90
N ASP A 12 4.74 11.78 -6.91
CA ASP A 12 5.12 11.02 -8.11
C ASP A 12 6.03 9.80 -7.89
N MET A 13 5.71 9.02 -6.86
CA MET A 13 6.46 7.82 -6.52
C MET A 13 6.16 6.67 -7.49
N SER A 14 7.20 6.12 -8.11
CA SER A 14 7.11 4.94 -8.99
C SER A 14 8.10 3.86 -8.56
N PHE A 15 7.61 2.65 -8.29
CA PHE A 15 8.44 1.48 -8.02
C PHE A 15 7.64 0.20 -8.32
N GLY A 16 8.33 -0.92 -8.49
CA GLY A 16 7.69 -2.23 -8.69
C GLY A 16 8.39 -3.33 -7.90
N VAL A 17 7.62 -4.15 -7.19
CA VAL A 17 8.11 -5.29 -6.39
C VAL A 17 8.02 -6.60 -7.17
N LYS A 18 9.18 -7.23 -7.43
CA LYS A 18 9.23 -8.52 -8.13
C LYS A 18 8.83 -9.67 -7.19
N ALA A 19 8.13 -10.67 -7.73
CA ALA A 19 7.83 -11.90 -7.00
C ALA A 19 9.12 -12.58 -6.54
N GLY A 20 9.09 -13.18 -5.34
CA GLY A 20 10.26 -13.83 -4.74
C GLY A 20 11.38 -12.88 -4.29
N SER A 21 11.20 -11.56 -4.40
CA SER A 21 12.20 -10.60 -3.95
C SER A 21 12.01 -10.21 -2.48
N PHE A 22 13.13 -9.94 -1.82
CA PHE A 22 13.16 -9.38 -0.47
C PHE A 22 13.68 -7.94 -0.52
N ARG A 23 13.00 -7.02 0.17
CA ARG A 23 13.29 -5.58 0.08
C ARG A 23 13.13 -4.91 1.42
N PHE A 24 14.00 -3.94 1.66
CA PHE A 24 13.92 -3.06 2.81
C PHE A 24 13.31 -1.72 2.41
N LEU A 25 12.45 -1.20 3.27
CA LEU A 25 11.93 0.16 3.18
C LEU A 25 12.46 0.95 4.37
N VAL A 26 13.44 1.82 4.11
CA VAL A 26 14.14 2.61 5.13
C VAL A 26 13.89 4.10 4.92
N GLY A 27 14.05 4.89 5.98
CA GLY A 27 13.88 6.34 5.95
C GLY A 27 13.49 6.91 7.31
N PRO A 28 13.59 8.24 7.50
CA PRO A 28 13.29 8.89 8.78
C PRO A 28 11.82 8.71 9.19
N SER A 29 11.52 8.97 10.47
CA SER A 29 10.14 9.04 10.95
C SER A 29 9.38 10.12 10.14
N GLY A 30 8.11 9.88 9.82
CA GLY A 30 7.32 10.78 8.98
C GLY A 30 7.53 10.65 7.47
N ALA A 31 8.54 9.91 6.98
CA ALA A 31 8.80 9.71 5.54
C ALA A 31 7.70 8.93 4.77
N GLY A 32 6.58 8.60 5.40
CA GLY A 32 5.47 7.90 4.75
C GLY A 32 5.58 6.38 4.68
N LYS A 33 6.58 5.74 5.32
CA LYS A 33 6.78 4.27 5.28
C LYS A 33 5.50 3.48 5.65
N SER A 34 4.88 3.78 6.78
CA SER A 34 3.65 3.11 7.22
C SER A 34 2.46 3.42 6.29
N THR A 35 2.44 4.59 5.66
CA THR A 35 1.45 4.94 4.62
C THR A 35 1.66 4.10 3.36
N LEU A 36 2.91 3.86 2.96
CA LEU A 36 3.21 3.03 1.80
C LEU A 36 2.77 1.59 2.04
N LEU A 37 3.09 1.05 3.21
CA LEU A 37 2.63 -0.29 3.61
C LEU A 37 1.10 -0.37 3.59
N LYS A 38 0.39 0.61 4.15
CA LYS A 38 -1.09 0.71 4.10
C LYS A 38 -1.69 0.68 2.69
N LEU A 39 -1.01 1.29 1.72
CA LEU A 39 -1.41 1.19 0.32
C LEU A 39 -1.14 -0.23 -0.22
N MET A 40 0.02 -0.82 0.09
CA MET A 40 0.38 -2.16 -0.37
C MET A 40 -0.57 -3.25 0.17
N TYR A 41 -0.99 -3.19 1.43
CA TYR A 41 -1.99 -4.12 1.97
C TYR A 41 -3.44 -3.67 1.77
N LEU A 42 -3.66 -2.66 0.91
CA LEU A 42 -4.97 -2.20 0.47
C LEU A 42 -5.91 -1.73 1.60
N ALA A 43 -5.36 -1.23 2.71
CA ALA A 43 -6.15 -0.55 3.73
C ALA A 43 -6.49 0.89 3.35
N HIS A 44 -5.67 1.50 2.49
CA HIS A 44 -5.97 2.80 1.90
C HIS A 44 -5.94 2.71 0.38
N ARG A 45 -6.71 3.59 -0.25
CA ARG A 45 -6.64 3.81 -1.70
C ARG A 45 -5.72 5.00 -1.98
N PRO A 46 -4.93 4.96 -3.06
CA PRO A 46 -4.14 6.11 -3.45
C PRO A 46 -5.08 7.28 -3.80
N SER A 47 -4.68 8.50 -3.45
CA SER A 47 -5.45 9.69 -3.85
C SER A 47 -5.39 9.95 -5.35
N ARG A 48 -4.26 9.59 -5.99
CA ARG A 48 -3.97 9.67 -7.42
C ARG A 48 -2.94 8.60 -7.79
N GLY A 49 -2.83 8.28 -9.07
CA GLY A 49 -1.92 7.25 -9.57
C GLY A 49 -2.54 5.85 -9.55
N LEU A 50 -1.75 4.87 -9.99
CA LEU A 50 -2.19 3.50 -10.23
C LEU A 50 -1.41 2.53 -9.35
N ILE A 51 -2.08 1.50 -8.84
CA ILE A 51 -1.45 0.39 -8.12
C ILE A 51 -1.89 -0.90 -8.78
N HIS A 52 -0.93 -1.57 -9.42
CA HIS A 52 -1.13 -2.88 -10.02
C HIS A 52 -0.55 -3.96 -9.11
N MET A 53 -1.37 -4.93 -8.75
CA MET A 53 -0.98 -6.04 -7.89
C MET A 53 -1.63 -7.32 -8.36
N PHE A 54 -0.86 -8.40 -8.36
CA PHE A 54 -1.35 -9.73 -8.72
C PHE A 54 -2.04 -9.82 -10.09
N GLY A 55 -1.59 -9.03 -11.07
CA GLY A 55 -2.19 -8.97 -12.41
C GLY A 55 -3.43 -8.10 -12.53
N HIS A 56 -3.82 -7.38 -11.48
CA HIS A 56 -5.00 -6.51 -11.48
C HIS A 56 -4.65 -5.07 -11.11
N ASP A 57 -5.37 -4.12 -11.70
CA ASP A 57 -5.43 -2.75 -11.18
C ASP A 57 -6.38 -2.69 -9.98
N THR A 58 -5.86 -2.31 -8.82
CA THR A 58 -6.62 -2.24 -7.57
C THR A 58 -7.78 -1.23 -7.61
N ALA A 59 -7.75 -0.26 -8.52
CA ALA A 59 -8.82 0.71 -8.72
C ALA A 59 -10.07 0.10 -9.39
N THR A 60 -9.88 -0.94 -10.23
CA THR A 60 -10.94 -1.55 -11.04
C THR A 60 -11.48 -2.86 -10.46
N VAL A 61 -10.81 -3.41 -9.45
CA VAL A 61 -11.25 -4.61 -8.72
C VAL A 61 -12.62 -4.37 -8.07
N ALA A 62 -13.59 -5.24 -8.37
CA ALA A 62 -14.91 -5.16 -7.78
C ALA A 62 -14.84 -5.33 -6.26
N ARG A 63 -15.72 -4.63 -5.52
CA ARG A 63 -15.73 -4.64 -4.05
C ARG A 63 -15.81 -6.06 -3.46
N LYS A 64 -16.56 -6.96 -4.12
CA LYS A 64 -16.71 -8.37 -3.74
C LYS A 64 -15.41 -9.18 -3.82
N ASP A 65 -14.47 -8.78 -4.66
CA ASP A 65 -13.21 -9.50 -4.91
C ASP A 65 -12.05 -8.95 -4.06
N MET A 66 -12.24 -7.76 -3.47
CA MET A 66 -11.27 -7.12 -2.59
C MET A 66 -10.84 -7.98 -1.38
N PRO A 67 -11.74 -8.70 -0.69
CA PRO A 67 -11.34 -9.61 0.39
C PRO A 67 -10.41 -10.72 -0.08
N ALA A 68 -10.66 -11.31 -1.26
CA ALA A 68 -9.80 -12.34 -1.83
C ALA A 68 -8.40 -11.79 -2.15
N MET A 69 -8.32 -10.56 -2.65
CA MET A 69 -7.05 -9.89 -2.90
C MET A 69 -6.25 -9.64 -1.60
N ARG A 70 -6.92 -9.13 -0.55
CA ARG A 70 -6.28 -8.87 0.76
C ARG A 70 -5.75 -10.14 1.42
N ARG A 71 -6.44 -11.28 1.27
CA ARG A 71 -5.99 -12.58 1.81
C ARG A 71 -4.67 -13.08 1.23
N ARG A 72 -4.23 -12.54 0.08
CA ARG A 72 -2.93 -12.87 -0.53
C ARG A 72 -1.76 -12.11 0.10
N ILE A 73 -2.03 -11.23 1.06
CA ILE A 73 -1.05 -10.32 1.65
C ILE A 73 -0.98 -10.61 3.15
N GLY A 74 0.12 -11.23 3.59
CA GLY A 74 0.44 -11.34 5.01
C GLY A 74 0.96 -10.00 5.53
N VAL A 75 0.43 -9.54 6.66
CA VAL A 75 0.88 -8.30 7.31
C VAL A 75 1.18 -8.61 8.78
N VAL A 76 2.38 -8.24 9.22
CA VAL A 76 2.73 -8.21 10.63
C VAL A 76 2.71 -6.75 11.06
N PHE A 77 1.78 -6.40 11.95
CA PHE A 77 1.63 -5.03 12.42
C PHE A 77 2.64 -4.72 13.51
N GLN A 78 3.17 -3.49 13.48
CA GLN A 78 4.11 -3.01 14.50
C GLN A 78 3.47 -3.01 15.90
N ASP A 79 2.21 -2.56 15.98
CA ASP A 79 1.41 -2.59 17.21
C ASP A 79 0.44 -3.78 17.15
N PHE A 80 0.91 -4.97 17.51
CA PHE A 80 0.07 -6.15 17.63
C PHE A 80 -0.53 -6.21 19.04
N ARG A 81 -1.84 -5.99 19.19
CA ARG A 81 -2.56 -6.29 20.43
C ARG A 81 -3.27 -7.63 20.27
N LEU A 82 -2.93 -8.58 21.14
CA LEU A 82 -3.56 -9.90 21.28
C LEU A 82 -4.95 -9.80 21.90
#